data_AF-A0A662KZM5-F1
#
_entry.id   AF-A0A662KZM5-F1
#
_cell.length_a   1.000
_cell.length_b   1.000
_cell.length_c   1.000
_cell.angle_alpha   90.00
_cell.angle_beta   90.00
_cell.angle_gamma   90.00
#
_symmetry.space_group_name_H-M   'P 1'
#
loop_
_entity.id
_entity.type
_entity.pdbx_description
1 polymer ?
#
loop_
_entity_poly.entity_id
_entity_poly.type
_entity_poly.pdbx_seq_one_letter_code
_entity_poly.pdbx_strand_id
1 'polypeptide(L)'
;MKPLYSKTKWRGVKRTTIRLCIILSFLLCLDHTQGVLAWSNGGFSDDPANPDYGTHDYLAEHALDFLPYDEKSFILVHLNTYLYGTELPDNYYASDGIGDRIKHHVYFDVDGTLLDDSSAVRAQEEYESALNYLLNNDTYNASKTIGIMSHYIVDVGSFGHVMGKNTPWGEETHHEDYEDYVNDHTSSYDSPLFDPYLIFDGKILLVDAYNATLMIAYNTTFGDGDKTKNCTWMDDNYNWSNPEFVDSCGATLNRCVNLLADVIHTLIVTARQMQQNEPPMSVTLYTPAEVTATSILIRWSQNTDTDFYAYEVHISQTQGFIPTQSTLVARIEDQSRTSYNITGLTPNTTYYIKVVVVDTSGLKRVSNELSATTSIDSDTLNATKPPEPPKKTNNDTLYLICFSLLMIFLIYGIVLNIKRRKRSTYTRTRLTRKR
;
A
#
# COMPACT_ATOMS: atom_id res chain seq x y z
N MET A 1 38.91 -9.64 28.76
CA MET A 1 38.15 -10.86 29.12
C MET A 1 36.70 -10.46 29.39
N LYS A 2 35.77 -10.95 28.54
CA LYS A 2 34.29 -10.99 28.61
C LYS A 2 33.48 -9.76 29.09
N PRO A 3 32.57 -9.21 28.24
CA PRO A 3 31.48 -8.35 28.68
C PRO A 3 30.23 -9.17 29.07
N LEU A 4 29.54 -8.74 30.12
CA LEU A 4 28.26 -9.29 30.58
C LEU A 4 27.12 -8.68 29.76
N TYR A 5 26.69 -9.38 28.70
CA TYR A 5 25.40 -9.15 28.05
C TYR A 5 24.30 -9.86 28.85
N SER A 6 23.43 -9.07 29.49
CA SER A 6 22.15 -9.56 30.04
C SER A 6 21.13 -9.66 28.90
N LYS A 7 20.69 -10.89 28.63
CA LYS A 7 19.62 -11.22 27.67
C LYS A 7 18.26 -11.09 28.36
N THR A 8 17.50 -10.04 28.07
CA THR A 8 16.08 -9.98 28.41
C THR A 8 15.25 -10.46 27.22
N LYS A 9 14.53 -11.56 27.44
CA LYS A 9 13.65 -12.24 26.47
C LYS A 9 12.43 -11.37 26.16
N TRP A 10 12.32 -10.90 24.92
CA TRP A 10 11.07 -10.42 24.36
C TRP A 10 10.17 -11.62 24.00
N ARG A 11 9.04 -11.76 24.70
CA ARG A 11 7.98 -12.70 24.34
C ARG A 11 7.02 -11.99 23.38
N GLY A 12 6.88 -12.54 22.18
CA GLY A 12 5.95 -12.04 21.17
C GLY A 12 4.50 -12.07 21.63
N VAL A 13 3.81 -10.95 21.46
CA VAL A 13 2.36 -10.84 21.58
C VAL A 13 1.75 -11.05 20.20
N LYS A 14 0.80 -11.98 20.12
CA LYS A 14 0.10 -12.37 18.90
C LYS A 14 -0.88 -11.26 18.48
N ARG A 15 -0.77 -10.84 17.22
CA ARG A 15 -1.75 -9.96 16.55
C ARG A 15 -3.11 -10.63 16.54
N THR A 16 -4.11 -10.01 17.14
CA THR A 16 -5.52 -10.40 17.00
C THR A 16 -6.30 -9.16 16.56
N THR A 17 -6.86 -9.25 15.37
CA THR A 17 -7.69 -8.24 14.70
C THR A 17 -9.00 -8.03 15.47
N ILE A 18 -9.31 -6.80 15.89
CA ILE A 18 -10.66 -6.40 16.32
C ILE A 18 -10.97 -5.03 15.73
N ARG A 19 -11.92 -4.99 14.79
CA ARG A 19 -12.69 -3.79 14.44
C ARG A 19 -13.86 -3.71 15.42
N LEU A 20 -14.02 -2.60 16.14
CA LEU A 20 -15.32 -2.18 16.67
C LEU A 20 -15.29 -0.69 17.03
N CYS A 21 -16.25 0.07 16.48
CA CYS A 21 -16.54 1.45 16.84
C CYS A 21 -17.04 1.56 18.27
N ILE A 22 -16.48 2.48 19.08
CA ILE A 22 -17.08 2.91 20.35
C ILE A 22 -16.91 4.44 20.47
N ILE A 23 -18.04 5.13 20.53
CA ILE A 23 -18.18 6.51 20.98
C ILE A 23 -17.98 6.51 22.50
N LEU A 24 -17.04 7.31 23.03
CA LEU A 24 -16.94 7.56 24.47
C LEU A 24 -16.93 9.06 24.74
N SER A 25 -17.90 9.45 25.57
CA SER A 25 -18.14 10.79 26.09
C SER A 25 -16.99 11.23 27.02
N PHE A 26 -16.45 12.44 26.80
CA PHE A 26 -15.49 13.07 27.69
C PHE A 26 -16.15 13.46 29.02
N LEU A 27 -15.62 12.94 30.13
CA LEU A 27 -15.81 13.49 31.47
C LEU A 27 -14.59 14.38 31.76
N LEU A 28 -14.80 15.70 31.79
CA LEU A 28 -13.79 16.68 32.19
C LEU A 28 -13.53 16.54 33.70
N CYS A 29 -12.39 15.99 34.09
CA CYS A 29 -11.74 16.40 35.33
C CYS A 29 -10.86 17.60 35.00
N LEU A 30 -11.26 18.76 35.47
CA LEU A 30 -10.42 19.96 35.51
C LEU A 30 -9.39 19.73 36.63
N ASP A 31 -8.24 19.15 36.28
CA ASP A 31 -7.06 19.31 37.12
C ASP A 31 -6.46 20.67 36.82
N HIS A 32 -6.49 21.53 37.83
CA HIS A 32 -5.95 22.87 37.80
C HIS A 32 -4.45 22.79 38.07
N THR A 33 -3.68 22.35 37.07
CA THR A 33 -2.23 22.55 37.06
C THR A 33 -1.97 23.99 36.60
N GLN A 34 -1.40 24.79 37.48
CA GLN A 34 -0.98 26.15 37.12
C GLN A 34 0.10 26.04 36.04
N GLY A 35 -0.14 26.74 34.93
CA GLY A 35 0.66 26.64 33.72
C GLY A 35 2.07 27.18 33.94
N VAL A 36 3.03 26.43 33.43
CA VAL A 36 4.30 27.00 32.98
C VAL A 36 3.96 27.87 31.76
N LEU A 37 4.47 29.10 31.72
CA LEU A 37 4.30 29.98 30.56
C LEU A 37 5.11 29.36 29.40
N ALA A 38 4.59 29.45 28.19
CA ALA A 38 5.26 28.88 27.02
C ALA A 38 6.33 29.80 26.46
N TRP A 39 7.19 29.24 25.60
CA TRP A 39 8.29 29.92 24.96
C TRP A 39 7.75 31.12 24.20
N SER A 40 8.20 32.34 24.49
CA SER A 40 7.88 33.43 23.57
C SER A 40 8.62 33.22 22.25
N ASN A 41 7.88 32.88 21.21
CA ASN A 41 8.36 32.78 19.83
C ASN A 41 8.99 34.06 19.24
N GLY A 42 9.08 35.16 19.98
CA GLY A 42 9.67 36.42 19.53
C GLY A 42 8.75 37.41 18.83
N GLY A 43 7.51 37.03 18.49
CA GLY A 43 6.55 37.92 17.82
C GLY A 43 5.23 37.21 17.48
N PHE A 44 4.10 37.90 17.64
CA PHE A 44 2.82 37.43 17.12
C PHE A 44 2.46 38.24 15.88
N SER A 45 2.43 37.58 14.74
CA SER A 45 2.19 38.22 13.46
C SER A 45 0.75 38.70 13.32
N ASP A 46 0.60 39.99 13.04
CA ASP A 46 -0.67 40.56 12.59
C ASP A 46 -0.98 40.20 11.12
N ASP A 47 0.06 39.91 10.32
CA ASP A 47 -0.03 39.55 8.90
C ASP A 47 0.63 38.18 8.62
N PRO A 48 -0.16 37.11 8.42
CA PRO A 48 0.36 35.78 8.09
C PRO A 48 1.19 35.70 6.79
N ALA A 49 1.13 36.72 5.94
CA ALA A 49 1.95 36.80 4.73
C ALA A 49 3.36 37.37 5.00
N ASN A 50 3.58 37.99 6.16
CA ASN A 50 4.86 38.59 6.57
C ASN A 50 5.08 38.29 8.06
N PRO A 51 5.41 37.04 8.41
CA PRO A 51 5.54 36.65 9.81
C PRO A 51 6.69 37.39 10.50
N ASP A 52 6.46 37.78 11.75
CA ASP A 52 7.44 38.35 12.67
C ASP A 52 8.43 37.25 13.07
N TYR A 53 9.65 37.35 12.56
CA TYR A 53 10.66 36.32 12.71
C TYR A 53 11.16 36.22 14.14
N GLY A 54 11.18 35.01 14.70
CA GLY A 54 11.80 34.73 16.00
C GLY A 54 12.43 33.36 16.10
N THR A 55 12.68 32.90 17.33
CA THR A 55 13.55 31.73 17.51
C THR A 55 12.99 30.44 16.93
N HIS A 56 11.68 30.19 17.01
CA HIS A 56 11.11 29.00 16.39
C HIS A 56 11.26 29.04 14.87
N ASP A 57 11.16 30.22 14.24
CA ASP A 57 11.41 30.40 12.81
C ASP A 57 12.86 30.14 12.45
N TYR A 58 13.79 30.68 13.24
CA TYR A 58 15.22 30.44 13.10
C TYR A 58 15.54 28.94 13.09
N LEU A 59 15.04 28.18 14.07
CA LEU A 59 15.27 26.73 14.15
C LEU A 59 14.57 25.97 13.02
N ALA A 60 13.34 26.35 12.70
CA ALA A 60 12.52 25.76 11.65
C ALA A 60 13.14 25.93 10.27
N GLU A 61 13.53 27.15 9.91
CA GLU A 61 14.13 27.47 8.63
C GLU A 61 15.52 26.83 8.47
N HIS A 62 16.36 26.85 9.50
CA HIS A 62 17.65 26.17 9.45
C HIS A 62 17.54 24.64 9.37
N ALA A 63 16.47 24.03 9.89
CA ALA A 63 16.25 22.60 9.69
C ALA A 63 16.05 22.27 8.21
N LEU A 64 15.45 23.19 7.44
CA LEU A 64 15.34 23.04 5.99
C LEU A 64 16.71 23.02 5.32
N ASP A 65 17.73 23.73 5.82
CA ASP A 65 19.07 23.74 5.21
C ASP A 65 19.71 22.35 5.16
N PHE A 66 19.38 21.49 6.11
CA PHE A 66 19.92 20.14 6.21
C PHE A 66 19.19 19.12 5.30
N LEU A 67 18.04 19.51 4.74
CA LEU A 67 17.24 18.65 3.88
C LEU A 67 17.66 18.69 2.39
N PRO A 68 17.50 17.57 1.65
CA PRO A 68 17.56 17.56 0.20
C PRO A 68 16.57 18.56 -0.41
N TYR A 69 16.98 19.24 -1.47
CA TYR A 69 16.17 20.29 -2.10
C TYR A 69 14.78 19.78 -2.55
N ASP A 70 14.70 18.57 -3.11
CA ASP A 70 13.43 18.01 -3.58
C ASP A 70 12.44 17.74 -2.44
N GLU A 71 12.91 17.52 -1.22
CA GLU A 71 12.08 17.31 -0.05
C GLU A 71 11.52 18.65 0.47
N LYS A 72 12.37 19.67 0.60
CA LYS A 72 11.95 20.98 1.12
C LYS A 72 11.30 21.92 0.10
N SER A 73 11.37 21.63 -1.19
CA SER A 73 10.97 22.58 -2.24
C SER A 73 9.54 23.11 -2.12
N PHE A 74 8.58 22.29 -1.67
CA PHE A 74 7.20 22.74 -1.47
C PHE A 74 7.05 23.66 -0.25
N ILE A 75 7.85 23.45 0.80
CA ILE A 75 7.91 24.32 1.99
C ILE A 75 8.51 25.66 1.59
N LEU A 76 9.59 25.67 0.79
CA LEU A 76 10.22 26.91 0.31
C LEU A 76 9.27 27.78 -0.54
N VAL A 77 8.34 27.17 -1.28
CA VAL A 77 7.30 27.91 -2.00
C VAL A 77 6.31 28.59 -1.06
N HIS A 78 6.06 27.98 0.11
CA HIS A 78 5.12 28.45 1.13
C HIS A 78 5.86 28.88 2.41
N LEU A 79 7.08 29.44 2.28
CA LEU A 79 7.97 29.68 3.42
C LEU A 79 7.30 30.53 4.50
N ASN A 80 6.69 31.65 4.12
CA ASN A 80 6.01 32.53 5.07
C ASN A 80 4.86 31.81 5.81
N THR A 81 4.19 30.88 5.15
CA THR A 81 3.13 30.06 5.78
C THR A 81 3.70 29.01 6.73
N TYR A 82 4.87 28.45 6.41
CA TYR A 82 5.60 27.56 7.30
C TYR A 82 6.04 28.29 8.57
N LEU A 83 6.65 29.47 8.42
CA LEU A 83 7.09 30.32 9.53
C LEU A 83 5.91 30.79 10.39
N TYR A 84 4.86 31.36 9.77
CA TYR A 84 3.63 31.70 10.51
C TYR A 84 3.04 30.52 11.30
N GLY A 85 3.21 29.29 10.82
CA GLY A 85 2.79 28.10 11.52
C GLY A 85 3.47 27.90 12.88
N THR A 86 4.73 28.33 13.05
CA THR A 86 5.48 28.16 14.30
C THR A 86 4.90 29.02 15.43
N GLU A 87 4.16 30.09 15.13
CA GLU A 87 3.61 31.02 16.10
C GLU A 87 2.27 30.56 16.70
N LEU A 88 1.53 29.73 15.97
CA LEU A 88 0.13 29.42 16.28
C LEU A 88 -0.08 28.69 17.60
N PRO A 89 0.81 27.78 18.04
CA PRO A 89 0.72 27.18 19.37
C PRO A 89 0.70 28.21 20.52
N ASP A 90 1.41 29.33 20.39
CA ASP A 90 1.43 30.40 21.39
C ASP A 90 0.38 31.47 21.17
N ASN A 91 -0.02 31.69 19.93
CA ASN A 91 -0.83 32.82 19.54
C ASN A 91 -2.34 32.53 19.68
N TYR A 92 -2.90 32.66 20.89
CA TYR A 92 -4.35 32.56 21.11
C TYR A 92 -5.16 33.67 20.40
N TYR A 93 -4.53 34.78 20.01
CA TYR A 93 -5.23 35.95 19.47
C TYR A 93 -5.54 35.83 17.97
N ALA A 94 -4.71 35.09 17.23
CA ALA A 94 -4.97 34.78 15.83
C ALA A 94 -6.27 33.98 15.67
N SER A 95 -6.98 34.19 14.56
CA SER A 95 -8.27 33.51 14.32
C SER A 95 -8.14 31.99 14.19
N ASP A 96 -6.96 31.53 13.80
CA ASP A 96 -6.51 30.16 13.64
C ASP A 96 -5.44 29.77 14.67
N GLY A 97 -5.29 30.62 15.69
CA GLY A 97 -4.44 30.39 16.85
C GLY A 97 -4.88 29.17 17.65
N ILE A 98 -3.90 28.36 18.09
CA ILE A 98 -4.14 27.22 18.97
C ILE A 98 -4.08 27.69 20.43
N GLY A 99 -3.03 28.43 20.80
CA GLY A 99 -2.90 29.06 22.11
C GLY A 99 -2.87 28.08 23.30
N ASP A 100 -2.39 26.85 23.11
CA ASP A 100 -2.41 25.77 24.11
C ASP A 100 -1.11 25.67 24.91
N ARG A 101 -0.56 26.84 25.30
CA ARG A 101 0.71 27.04 26.03
C ARG A 101 0.98 26.10 27.20
N ILE A 102 -0.06 25.56 27.83
CA ILE A 102 0.08 24.58 28.92
C ILE A 102 0.50 23.18 28.45
N LYS A 103 0.68 22.94 27.15
CA LYS A 103 1.04 21.64 26.58
C LYS A 103 2.45 21.61 25.99
N HIS A 104 3.24 22.62 26.30
CA HIS A 104 4.50 22.97 25.65
C HIS A 104 5.70 22.35 26.36
N HIS A 105 5.45 21.40 27.27
CA HIS A 105 6.45 20.81 28.14
C HIS A 105 6.52 19.29 27.98
N VAL A 106 7.65 18.74 28.44
CA VAL A 106 7.87 17.30 28.65
C VAL A 106 8.67 17.13 29.94
N TYR A 107 8.22 16.25 30.84
CA TYR A 107 8.86 16.07 32.14
C TYR A 107 9.33 14.64 32.36
N PHE A 108 10.50 14.51 32.98
CA PHE A 108 11.07 13.25 33.44
C PHE A 108 11.32 13.26 34.95
N ASP A 109 11.22 12.09 35.58
CA ASP A 109 11.68 11.86 36.95
C ASP A 109 13.20 11.66 36.99
N VAL A 110 13.80 11.66 38.18
CA VAL A 110 15.26 11.55 38.39
C VAL A 110 15.88 10.28 37.81
N ASP A 111 15.09 9.21 37.65
CA ASP A 111 15.53 7.94 37.07
C ASP A 111 15.31 7.84 35.55
N GLY A 112 14.81 8.91 34.92
CA GLY A 112 14.48 8.98 33.51
C GLY A 112 13.08 8.48 33.17
N THR A 113 12.23 8.18 34.16
CA THR A 113 10.82 7.85 33.92
C THR A 113 10.07 9.05 33.37
N LEU A 114 9.35 8.87 32.26
CA LEU A 114 8.48 9.90 31.67
C LEU A 114 7.30 10.20 32.60
N LEU A 115 7.14 11.47 32.98
CA LEU A 115 6.07 11.96 33.84
C LEU A 115 4.97 12.67 33.06
N ASP A 116 5.35 13.42 32.02
CA ASP A 116 4.46 14.17 31.15
C ASP A 116 5.09 14.27 29.76
N ASP A 117 4.29 14.09 28.71
CA ASP A 117 4.69 14.07 27.31
C ASP A 117 3.86 15.00 26.43
N SER A 118 3.24 16.03 27.02
CA SER A 118 2.28 16.91 26.36
C SER A 118 2.78 17.45 25.02
N SER A 119 3.99 18.00 24.97
CA SER A 119 4.51 18.58 23.71
C SER A 119 4.79 17.50 22.66
N ALA A 120 5.27 16.33 23.07
CA ALA A 120 5.54 15.21 22.17
C ALA A 120 4.24 14.67 21.54
N VAL A 121 3.15 14.61 22.32
CA VAL A 121 1.82 14.24 21.80
C VAL A 121 1.34 15.26 20.78
N ARG A 122 1.45 16.57 21.07
CA ARG A 122 1.05 17.62 20.14
C ARG A 122 1.87 17.59 18.85
N ALA A 123 3.19 17.46 18.95
CA ALA A 123 4.07 17.28 17.80
C ALA A 123 3.63 16.10 16.90
N GLN A 124 3.24 14.97 17.51
CA GLN A 124 2.77 13.80 16.76
C GLN A 124 1.39 14.01 16.11
N GLU A 125 0.46 14.69 16.78
CA GLU A 125 -0.85 15.03 16.21
C GLU A 125 -0.71 15.94 14.97
N GLU A 126 0.20 16.92 15.04
CA GLU A 126 0.48 17.81 13.91
C GLU A 126 1.26 17.08 12.79
N TYR A 127 2.18 16.16 13.13
CA TYR A 127 2.80 15.27 12.14
C TYR A 127 1.77 14.48 11.33
N GLU A 128 0.79 13.87 12.01
CA GLU A 128 -0.27 13.10 11.35
C GLU A 128 -1.18 13.98 10.49
N SER A 129 -1.46 15.20 10.95
CA SER A 129 -2.23 16.19 10.20
C SER A 129 -1.50 16.66 8.95
N ALA A 130 -0.21 16.99 9.06
CA ALA A 130 0.65 17.36 7.94
C ALA A 130 0.77 16.22 6.92
N LEU A 131 0.92 14.97 7.39
CA LEU A 131 0.94 13.79 6.54
C LEU A 131 -0.36 13.68 5.74
N ASN A 132 -1.51 13.85 6.38
CA ASN A 132 -2.79 13.82 5.69
C ASN A 132 -2.90 14.93 4.62
N TYR A 133 -2.43 16.15 4.89
CA TYR A 133 -2.40 17.20 3.87
C TYR A 133 -1.49 16.84 2.68
N LEU A 134 -0.30 16.29 2.94
CA LEU A 134 0.60 15.82 1.88
C LEU A 134 -0.05 14.71 1.03
N LEU A 135 -0.71 13.74 1.66
CA LEU A 135 -1.42 12.68 0.95
C LEU A 135 -2.53 13.20 0.03
N ASN A 136 -3.11 14.37 0.35
CA ASN A 136 -4.13 15.06 -0.46
C ASN A 136 -3.55 16.13 -1.39
N ASN A 137 -2.22 16.20 -1.56
CA ASN A 137 -1.51 17.23 -2.34
C ASN A 137 -1.77 18.68 -1.88
N ASP A 138 -2.22 18.88 -0.65
CA ASP A 138 -2.43 20.21 -0.06
C ASP A 138 -1.12 20.72 0.56
N THR A 139 -0.20 21.13 -0.30
CA THR A 139 1.15 21.58 0.12
C THR A 139 1.14 22.86 0.96
N TYR A 140 0.11 23.70 0.83
CA TYR A 140 -0.03 24.93 1.60
C TYR A 140 -0.34 24.61 3.06
N ASN A 141 -1.40 23.85 3.33
CA ASN A 141 -1.75 23.47 4.70
C ASN A 141 -0.73 22.49 5.29
N ALA A 142 -0.12 21.62 4.48
CA ALA A 142 1.00 20.81 4.93
C ALA A 142 2.15 21.68 5.46
N SER A 143 2.58 22.70 4.70
CA SER A 143 3.68 23.58 5.13
C SER A 143 3.35 24.32 6.42
N LYS A 144 2.13 24.85 6.53
CA LYS A 144 1.64 25.49 7.76
C LYS A 144 1.72 24.54 8.96
N THR A 145 1.18 23.33 8.81
CA THR A 145 1.13 22.34 9.90
C THR A 145 2.52 21.81 10.25
N ILE A 146 3.46 21.73 9.29
CA ILE A 146 4.86 21.42 9.59
C ILE A 146 5.47 22.52 10.47
N GLY A 147 5.08 23.79 10.31
CA GLY A 147 5.47 24.90 11.19
C GLY A 147 4.96 24.70 12.62
N ILE A 148 3.66 24.40 12.77
CA ILE A 148 3.04 24.10 14.06
C ILE A 148 3.72 22.90 14.73
N MET A 149 3.98 21.82 13.97
CA MET A 149 4.72 20.65 14.44
C MET A 149 6.13 21.03 14.91
N SER A 150 6.84 21.86 14.12
CA SER A 150 8.19 22.31 14.42
C SER A 150 8.24 23.01 15.77
N HIS A 151 7.25 23.87 16.06
CA HIS A 151 7.13 24.56 17.34
C HIS A 151 7.19 23.59 18.52
N TYR A 152 6.25 22.63 18.59
CA TYR A 152 6.17 21.68 19.71
C TYR A 152 7.44 20.83 19.87
N ILE A 153 8.11 20.49 18.76
CA ILE A 153 9.36 19.70 18.79
C ILE A 153 10.49 20.48 19.45
N VAL A 154 10.69 21.74 19.06
CA VAL A 154 11.86 22.51 19.49
C VAL A 154 11.67 23.21 20.83
N ASP A 155 10.42 23.36 21.27
CA ASP A 155 10.04 24.03 22.52
C ASP A 155 10.72 23.45 23.76
N VAL A 156 10.77 22.12 23.82
CA VAL A 156 11.43 21.37 24.90
C VAL A 156 12.96 21.44 24.85
N GLY A 157 13.52 22.21 23.93
CA GLY A 157 14.91 22.66 23.94
C GLY A 157 15.19 23.76 24.97
N SER A 158 14.16 24.52 25.38
CA SER A 158 14.24 25.47 26.49
C SER A 158 14.22 24.72 27.83
N PHE A 159 15.12 25.06 28.76
CA PHE A 159 15.18 24.35 30.04
C PHE A 159 13.95 24.60 30.92
N GLY A 160 13.27 25.75 30.76
CA GLY A 160 12.01 26.05 31.42
C GLY A 160 10.90 25.06 31.04
N HIS A 161 10.95 24.50 29.84
CA HIS A 161 9.94 23.56 29.31
C HIS A 161 10.14 22.11 29.73
N VAL A 162 11.19 21.84 30.50
CA VAL A 162 11.45 20.52 31.11
C VAL A 162 11.58 20.59 32.63
N MET A 163 11.33 21.77 33.19
CA MET A 163 11.28 22.07 34.61
C MET A 163 9.86 22.47 35.01
N GLY A 164 9.54 22.32 36.29
CA GLY A 164 8.22 22.68 36.78
C GLY A 164 8.07 22.31 38.25
N LYS A 165 7.22 23.06 38.95
CA LYS A 165 7.04 22.96 40.42
C LYS A 165 6.79 21.55 40.96
N ASN A 166 6.12 20.70 40.18
CA ASN A 166 5.78 19.33 40.57
C ASN A 166 6.81 18.28 40.08
N THR A 167 7.85 18.71 39.37
CA THR A 167 8.95 17.86 38.92
C THR A 167 10.06 17.82 39.99
N PRO A 168 10.95 16.81 39.97
CA PRO A 168 12.10 16.77 40.86
C PRO A 168 13.11 17.93 40.66
N TRP A 169 13.01 18.63 39.54
CA TRP A 169 13.92 19.71 39.13
C TRP A 169 13.53 21.07 39.71
N GLY A 170 12.30 21.19 40.22
CA GLY A 170 11.76 22.44 40.74
C GLY A 170 11.18 23.34 39.63
N GLU A 171 10.59 24.45 40.06
CA GLU A 171 10.14 25.54 39.19
C GLU A 171 11.36 26.39 38.82
N GLU A 172 11.50 26.70 37.54
CA GLU A 172 12.55 27.52 36.98
C GLU A 172 12.50 28.96 37.48
N THR A 173 13.66 29.62 37.51
CA THR A 173 13.77 31.04 37.86
C THR A 173 13.99 31.91 36.61
N HIS A 174 14.66 31.37 35.59
CA HIS A 174 15.10 32.08 34.39
C HIS A 174 14.37 31.59 33.12
N HIS A 175 13.06 31.85 33.06
CA HIS A 175 12.23 31.46 31.91
C HIS A 175 12.22 32.57 30.84
N GLU A 176 11.47 33.64 31.09
CA GLU A 176 11.23 34.75 30.15
C GLU A 176 12.53 35.45 29.73
N ASP A 177 13.47 35.65 30.66
CA ASP A 177 14.73 36.33 30.37
C ASP A 177 15.68 35.50 29.50
N TYR A 178 15.68 34.17 29.65
CA TYR A 178 16.42 33.27 28.76
C TYR A 178 15.88 33.36 27.35
N GLU A 179 14.56 33.29 27.20
CA GLU A 179 13.88 33.26 25.92
C GLU A 179 13.98 34.57 25.17
N ASP A 180 13.78 35.69 25.87
CA ASP A 180 14.00 37.04 25.33
C ASP A 180 15.42 37.19 24.81
N TYR A 181 16.42 36.72 25.57
CA TYR A 181 17.81 36.83 25.15
C TYR A 181 18.10 36.01 23.90
N VAL A 182 17.64 34.75 23.85
CA VAL A 182 17.85 33.91 22.66
C VAL A 182 17.17 34.57 21.46
N ASN A 183 15.92 35.00 21.62
CA ASN A 183 15.15 35.64 20.57
C ASN A 183 15.80 36.93 20.03
N ASP A 184 16.33 37.78 20.90
CA ASP A 184 17.08 38.98 20.49
C ASP A 184 18.26 38.66 19.55
N HIS A 185 18.79 37.44 19.63
CA HIS A 185 19.90 36.96 18.81
C HIS A 185 19.45 36.03 17.67
N THR A 186 18.17 35.69 17.57
CA THR A 186 17.59 34.81 16.53
C THR A 186 16.33 35.40 15.90
N SER A 187 16.10 36.71 16.02
CA SER A 187 15.01 37.46 15.40
C SER A 187 15.20 37.72 13.89
N SER A 188 16.16 37.03 13.29
CA SER A 188 16.40 36.96 11.85
C SER A 188 17.07 35.64 11.49
N TYR A 189 17.05 35.29 10.20
CA TYR A 189 17.71 34.08 9.70
C TYR A 189 19.20 34.01 10.05
N ASP A 190 19.94 35.12 9.97
CA ASP A 190 21.35 35.13 10.38
C ASP A 190 21.49 35.42 11.88
N SER A 191 22.22 34.57 12.60
CA SER A 191 22.59 34.77 14.01
C SER A 191 24.12 34.68 14.19
N PRO A 192 24.83 35.82 14.30
CA PRO A 192 26.28 35.80 14.55
C PRO A 192 26.70 35.04 15.80
N LEU A 193 25.79 34.91 16.78
CA LEU A 193 26.03 34.18 18.01
C LEU A 193 25.78 32.67 17.84
N PHE A 194 24.70 32.27 17.18
CA PHE A 194 24.25 30.87 17.17
C PHE A 194 24.52 30.09 15.88
N ASP A 195 24.68 30.75 14.72
CA ASP A 195 25.01 30.08 13.45
C ASP A 195 26.27 29.20 13.53
N PRO A 196 27.35 29.58 14.26
CA PRO A 196 28.52 28.72 14.39
C PRO A 196 28.26 27.37 15.05
N TYR A 197 27.15 27.22 15.79
CA TYR A 197 26.76 25.96 16.43
C TYR A 197 25.93 25.07 15.51
N LEU A 198 25.21 25.63 14.54
CA LEU A 198 24.31 24.91 13.64
C LEU A 198 25.10 24.12 12.59
N ILE A 199 25.45 22.89 12.97
CA ILE A 199 26.27 21.98 12.17
C ILE A 199 25.46 20.71 11.94
N PHE A 200 25.21 20.44 10.65
CA PHE A 200 24.63 19.18 10.20
C PHE A 200 25.49 17.99 10.66
N ASP A 201 24.87 17.01 11.30
CA ASP A 201 25.57 15.86 11.87
C ASP A 201 26.08 14.84 10.81
N GLY A 202 25.74 15.09 9.54
CA GLY A 202 26.13 14.28 8.39
C GLY A 202 25.18 13.14 8.07
N LYS A 203 24.03 13.05 8.76
CA LYS A 203 23.03 11.99 8.58
C LYS A 203 21.62 12.58 8.59
N ILE A 204 20.75 11.94 7.82
CA ILE A 204 19.31 12.16 7.96
C ILE A 204 18.71 10.81 8.36
N LEU A 205 18.12 10.76 9.53
CA LEU A 205 17.57 9.56 10.13
C LEU A 205 16.05 9.53 10.00
N LEU A 206 15.49 8.32 10.11
CA LEU A 206 14.04 8.16 10.22
C LEU A 206 13.63 8.19 11.69
N VAL A 207 12.97 9.26 12.11
CA VAL A 207 12.48 9.49 13.47
C VAL A 207 11.12 10.16 13.40
N ASP A 208 10.16 9.69 14.21
CA ASP A 208 8.86 10.34 14.34
C ASP A 208 8.94 11.56 15.26
N ALA A 209 7.94 12.45 15.15
CA ALA A 209 7.88 13.70 15.89
C ALA A 209 7.84 13.47 17.41
N TYR A 210 7.10 12.44 17.86
CA TYR A 210 7.00 12.08 19.27
C TYR A 210 8.37 11.75 19.87
N ASN A 211 9.10 10.82 19.27
CA ASN A 211 10.40 10.37 19.77
C ASN A 211 11.47 11.45 19.65
N ALA A 212 11.47 12.24 18.57
CA ALA A 212 12.37 13.38 18.44
C ALA A 212 12.18 14.40 19.58
N THR A 213 10.92 14.74 19.88
CA THR A 213 10.57 15.65 20.98
C THR A 213 11.04 15.08 22.33
N LEU A 214 10.80 13.80 22.61
CA LEU A 214 11.30 13.15 23.83
C LEU A 214 12.83 13.11 23.90
N MET A 215 13.52 12.93 22.78
CA MET A 215 14.99 12.93 22.73
C MET A 215 15.59 14.31 23.04
N ILE A 216 14.97 15.38 22.53
CA ILE A 216 15.34 16.76 22.87
C ILE A 216 15.08 16.98 24.35
N ALA A 217 13.85 16.77 24.81
CA ALA A 217 13.46 16.97 26.20
C ALA A 217 14.37 16.23 27.19
N TYR A 218 14.66 14.95 26.92
CA TYR A 218 15.54 14.16 27.76
C TYR A 218 16.94 14.77 27.85
N ASN A 219 17.50 15.25 26.73
CA ASN A 219 18.82 15.88 26.77
C ASN A 219 18.80 17.26 27.42
N THR A 220 17.73 18.03 27.26
CA THR A 220 17.54 19.29 27.97
C THR A 220 17.45 19.05 29.48
N THR A 221 16.72 18.01 29.92
CA THR A 221 16.59 17.66 31.33
C THR A 221 17.91 17.20 31.94
N PHE A 222 18.61 16.25 31.31
CA PHE A 222 19.74 15.55 31.94
C PHE A 222 21.12 16.02 31.47
N GLY A 223 21.19 16.81 30.39
CA GLY A 223 22.43 17.04 29.65
C GLY A 223 22.89 15.78 28.89
N ASP A 224 23.87 15.95 28.01
CA ASP A 224 24.45 14.84 27.25
C ASP A 224 25.80 14.34 27.80
N GLY A 225 26.28 14.98 28.87
CA GLY A 225 27.56 14.66 29.51
C GLY A 225 28.79 15.13 28.74
N ASP A 226 28.60 15.93 27.68
CA ASP A 226 29.65 16.51 26.85
C ASP A 226 29.41 18.01 26.63
N LYS A 227 28.51 18.35 25.70
CA LYS A 227 28.29 19.72 25.21
C LYS A 227 27.13 20.42 25.91
N THR A 228 26.10 19.68 26.31
CA THR A 228 24.93 20.26 26.97
C THR A 228 24.99 20.03 28.47
N LYS A 229 24.58 21.06 29.21
CA LYS A 229 24.35 21.00 30.65
C LYS A 229 22.90 20.62 30.92
N ASN A 230 22.63 20.10 32.11
CA ASN A 230 21.28 19.74 32.52
C ASN A 230 20.45 20.99 32.88
N CYS A 231 19.12 20.83 32.93
CA CYS A 231 18.20 21.95 33.10
C CYS A 231 18.45 22.75 34.39
N THR A 232 18.66 22.07 35.52
CA THR A 232 18.97 22.74 36.81
C THR A 232 20.27 23.53 36.79
N TRP A 233 21.29 23.04 36.07
CA TRP A 233 22.55 23.76 35.94
C TRP A 233 22.36 25.03 35.10
N MET A 234 21.58 24.95 34.02
CA MET A 234 21.27 26.12 33.19
C MET A 234 20.55 27.18 34.03
N ASP A 235 19.52 26.80 34.78
CA ASP A 235 18.78 27.73 35.64
C ASP A 235 19.70 28.32 36.75
N ASP A 236 20.43 27.49 37.49
CA ASP A 236 21.30 27.94 38.60
C ASP A 236 22.50 28.80 38.14
N ASN A 237 22.93 28.67 36.89
CA ASN A 237 24.13 29.31 36.34
C ASN A 237 23.79 30.28 35.19
N TYR A 238 22.57 30.82 35.18
CA TYR A 238 22.09 31.76 34.18
C TYR A 238 23.04 32.97 34.01
N ASN A 239 23.86 32.94 32.96
CA ASN A 239 24.92 33.93 32.73
C ASN A 239 25.47 33.86 31.29
N TRP A 240 25.00 34.76 30.42
CA TRP A 240 25.47 34.85 29.03
C TRP A 240 26.93 35.31 28.85
N SER A 241 27.60 35.77 29.92
CA SER A 241 29.06 36.00 29.89
C SER A 241 29.87 34.74 30.18
N ASN A 242 29.24 33.64 30.59
CA ASN A 242 29.88 32.35 30.80
C ASN A 242 29.91 31.56 29.48
N PRO A 243 31.09 31.27 28.90
CA PRO A 243 31.18 30.50 27.66
C PRO A 243 30.50 29.14 27.74
N GLU A 244 30.58 28.43 28.88
CA GLU A 244 29.93 27.12 29.02
C GLU A 244 28.39 27.20 28.93
N PHE A 245 27.81 28.32 29.35
CA PHE A 245 26.37 28.55 29.26
C PHE A 245 25.96 28.79 27.80
N VAL A 246 26.69 29.65 27.09
CA VAL A 246 26.48 29.93 25.66
C VAL A 246 26.67 28.65 24.83
N ASP A 247 27.75 27.91 25.09
CA ASP A 247 28.08 26.65 24.41
C ASP A 247 26.95 25.62 24.59
N SER A 248 26.41 25.52 25.82
CA SER A 248 25.31 24.61 26.14
C SER A 248 24.02 24.99 25.40
N CYS A 249 23.66 26.27 25.40
CA CYS A 249 22.51 26.78 24.63
C CYS A 249 22.67 26.47 23.13
N GLY A 250 23.79 26.87 22.53
CA GLY A 250 24.05 26.63 21.10
C GLY A 250 24.05 25.14 20.73
N ALA A 251 24.60 24.27 21.60
CA ALA A 251 24.55 22.82 21.41
C ALA A 251 23.13 22.25 21.45
N THR A 252 22.26 22.79 22.31
CA THR A 252 20.83 22.42 22.36
C THR A 252 20.09 22.90 21.11
N LEU A 253 20.30 24.15 20.66
CA LEU A 253 19.72 24.67 19.41
C LEU A 253 20.12 23.80 18.22
N ASN A 254 21.40 23.44 18.11
CA ASN A 254 21.88 22.54 17.05
C ASN A 254 21.20 21.17 17.08
N ARG A 255 20.92 20.64 18.28
CA ARG A 255 20.20 19.37 18.44
C ARG A 255 18.74 19.50 17.97
N CYS A 256 18.07 20.60 18.29
CA CYS A 256 16.73 20.90 17.81
C CYS A 256 16.68 20.93 16.27
N VAL A 257 17.61 21.65 15.63
CA VAL A 257 17.68 21.76 14.16
C VAL A 257 17.90 20.40 13.49
N ASN A 258 18.87 19.60 13.97
CA ASN A 258 19.15 18.29 13.38
C ASN A 258 17.97 17.31 13.53
N LEU A 259 17.37 17.22 14.72
CA LEU A 259 16.23 16.32 14.94
C LEU A 259 14.98 16.80 14.21
N LEU A 260 14.76 18.11 14.09
CA LEU A 260 13.67 18.63 13.29
C LEU A 260 13.84 18.29 11.80
N ALA A 261 15.05 18.40 11.26
CA ALA A 261 15.36 17.98 9.89
C ALA A 261 15.04 16.47 9.69
N ASP A 262 15.44 15.62 10.64
CA ASP A 262 15.11 14.19 10.58
C ASP A 262 13.59 13.92 10.58
N VAL A 263 12.82 14.64 11.40
CA VAL A 263 11.35 14.50 11.44
C VAL A 263 10.71 14.95 10.13
N ILE A 264 11.13 16.09 9.57
CA ILE A 264 10.59 16.60 8.29
C ILE A 264 10.93 15.62 7.16
N HIS A 265 12.16 15.10 7.11
CA HIS A 265 12.54 14.04 6.18
C HIS A 265 11.64 12.81 6.30
N THR A 266 11.44 12.34 7.54
CA THR A 266 10.62 11.17 7.84
C THR A 266 9.18 11.35 7.35
N LEU A 267 8.59 12.53 7.60
CA LEU A 267 7.25 12.90 7.14
C LEU A 267 7.14 12.78 5.61
N ILE A 268 8.09 13.38 4.89
CA ILE A 268 8.08 13.46 3.43
C ILE A 268 8.30 12.09 2.80
N VAL A 269 9.26 11.31 3.31
CA VAL A 269 9.49 9.93 2.85
C VAL A 269 8.27 9.06 3.12
N THR A 270 7.62 9.21 4.28
CA THR A 270 6.39 8.48 4.62
C THR A 270 5.27 8.82 3.63
N ALA A 271 5.03 10.11 3.35
CA ALA A 271 4.03 10.55 2.39
C ALA A 271 4.30 9.98 0.99
N ARG A 272 5.55 10.07 0.52
CA ARG A 272 5.97 9.52 -0.79
C ARG A 272 5.75 8.01 -0.87
N GLN A 273 6.09 7.27 0.17
CA GLN A 273 5.87 5.82 0.23
C GLN A 273 4.38 5.47 0.24
N MET A 274 3.56 6.21 0.96
CA MET A 274 2.11 5.99 1.01
C MET A 274 1.40 6.39 -0.30
N GLN A 275 1.95 7.34 -1.05
CA GLN A 275 1.47 7.71 -2.39
C GLN A 275 1.98 6.81 -3.50
N GLN A 276 2.96 5.93 -3.24
CA GLN A 276 3.50 5.04 -4.26
C GLN A 276 2.49 3.93 -4.60
N ASN A 277 2.02 3.89 -5.85
CA ASN A 277 1.14 2.81 -6.30
C ASN A 277 1.94 1.51 -6.53
N GLU A 278 1.47 0.39 -5.99
CA GLU A 278 2.02 -0.93 -6.26
C GLU A 278 1.33 -1.58 -7.46
N PRO A 279 2.01 -2.41 -8.28
CA PRO A 279 1.36 -3.11 -9.38
C PRO A 279 0.20 -3.99 -8.89
N PRO A 280 -0.90 -4.12 -9.68
CA PRO A 280 -2.07 -4.86 -9.24
C PRO A 280 -1.75 -6.34 -9.03
N MET A 281 -2.51 -7.03 -8.18
CA MET A 281 -2.47 -8.47 -8.01
C MET A 281 -2.85 -9.19 -9.31
N SER A 282 -2.10 -10.24 -9.66
CA SER A 282 -2.45 -11.12 -10.79
C SER A 282 -3.77 -11.86 -10.53
N VAL A 283 -4.49 -12.17 -11.60
CA VAL A 283 -5.57 -13.17 -11.56
C VAL A 283 -5.05 -14.56 -11.89
N THR A 284 -5.79 -15.59 -11.44
CA THR A 284 -5.55 -16.98 -11.82
C THR A 284 -6.53 -17.38 -12.92
N LEU A 285 -6.02 -17.74 -14.09
CA LEU A 285 -6.79 -18.39 -15.15
C LEU A 285 -7.08 -19.84 -14.76
N TYR A 286 -8.36 -20.21 -14.80
CA TYR A 286 -8.81 -21.58 -14.58
C TYR A 286 -8.81 -22.37 -15.89
N THR A 287 -8.90 -23.70 -15.78
CA THR A 287 -9.13 -24.56 -16.95
C THR A 287 -10.39 -24.10 -17.71
N PRO A 288 -10.39 -24.10 -19.05
CA PRO A 288 -11.53 -23.62 -19.81
C PRO A 288 -12.74 -24.48 -19.52
N ALA A 289 -13.91 -23.87 -19.40
CA ALA A 289 -15.13 -24.63 -19.13
C ALA A 289 -15.74 -25.20 -20.41
N GLU A 290 -15.56 -24.52 -21.54
CA GLU A 290 -16.14 -24.89 -22.82
C GLU A 290 -15.14 -24.57 -23.94
N VAL A 291 -14.90 -25.57 -24.78
CA VAL A 291 -14.02 -25.46 -25.96
C VAL A 291 -14.76 -26.02 -27.16
N THR A 292 -14.98 -25.17 -28.17
CA THR A 292 -15.61 -25.56 -29.43
C THR A 292 -14.56 -25.60 -30.55
N ALA A 293 -14.99 -25.85 -31.79
CA ALA A 293 -14.10 -25.76 -32.94
C ALA A 293 -13.60 -24.33 -33.22
N THR A 294 -14.33 -23.31 -32.78
CA THR A 294 -14.03 -21.90 -33.12
C THR A 294 -14.07 -20.94 -31.94
N SER A 295 -14.23 -21.45 -30.71
CA SER A 295 -14.25 -20.64 -29.50
C SER A 295 -13.70 -21.33 -28.26
N ILE A 296 -13.21 -20.53 -27.31
CA ILE A 296 -12.74 -20.97 -25.99
C ILE A 296 -13.34 -20.03 -24.95
N LEU A 297 -14.12 -20.57 -24.02
CA LEU A 297 -14.64 -19.84 -22.85
C LEU A 297 -13.65 -19.93 -21.69
N ILE A 298 -13.02 -18.79 -21.37
CA ILE A 298 -12.09 -18.66 -20.25
C ILE A 298 -12.78 -18.06 -19.02
N ARG A 299 -12.28 -18.44 -17.84
CA ARG A 299 -12.67 -17.88 -16.53
C ARG A 299 -11.43 -17.64 -15.68
N TRP A 300 -11.46 -16.62 -14.84
CA TRP A 300 -10.36 -16.30 -13.93
C TRP A 300 -10.86 -15.87 -12.54
N SER A 301 -9.96 -15.81 -11.56
CA SER A 301 -10.25 -15.25 -10.23
C SER A 301 -10.51 -13.74 -10.33
N GLN A 302 -11.45 -13.20 -9.54
CA GLN A 302 -11.65 -11.75 -9.49
C GLN A 302 -10.43 -11.06 -8.83
N ASN A 303 -9.97 -9.95 -9.41
CA ASN A 303 -9.02 -9.04 -8.77
C ASN A 303 -9.75 -8.19 -7.71
N THR A 304 -9.08 -7.89 -6.59
CA THR A 304 -9.68 -7.16 -5.46
C THR A 304 -8.97 -5.87 -5.13
N ASP A 305 -8.07 -5.39 -6.00
CA ASP A 305 -7.40 -4.11 -5.79
C ASP A 305 -8.40 -2.97 -5.96
N THR A 306 -8.27 -1.95 -5.11
CA THR A 306 -9.18 -0.80 -5.09
C THR A 306 -8.97 0.15 -6.28
N ASP A 307 -7.79 0.09 -6.88
CA ASP A 307 -7.35 0.89 -8.02
C ASP A 307 -7.38 0.08 -9.33
N PHE A 308 -8.14 -1.02 -9.38
CA PHE A 308 -8.38 -1.78 -10.60
C PHE A 308 -8.92 -0.88 -11.71
N TYR A 309 -8.36 -1.03 -12.91
CA TYR A 309 -8.81 -0.31 -14.09
C TYR A 309 -9.37 -1.23 -15.17
N ALA A 310 -8.66 -2.31 -15.53
CA ALA A 310 -9.14 -3.24 -16.55
C ALA A 310 -8.49 -4.62 -16.50
N TYR A 311 -9.20 -5.62 -17.04
CA TYR A 311 -8.60 -6.84 -17.57
C TYR A 311 -8.33 -6.69 -19.06
N GLU A 312 -7.13 -7.03 -19.51
CA GLU A 312 -6.77 -7.20 -20.91
C GLU A 312 -6.63 -8.72 -21.19
N VAL A 313 -7.44 -9.26 -22.11
CA VAL A 313 -7.39 -10.67 -22.51
C VAL A 313 -6.52 -10.80 -23.75
N HIS A 314 -5.50 -11.66 -23.66
CA HIS A 314 -4.55 -11.88 -24.74
C HIS A 314 -4.49 -13.34 -25.17
N ILE A 315 -4.31 -13.57 -26.47
CA ILE A 315 -4.21 -14.92 -27.06
C ILE A 315 -3.10 -14.98 -28.11
N SER A 316 -2.41 -16.14 -28.18
CA SER A 316 -1.39 -16.44 -29.19
C SER A 316 -1.34 -17.94 -29.48
N GLN A 317 -0.80 -18.35 -30.62
CA GLN A 317 -0.44 -19.75 -30.90
C GLN A 317 0.99 -20.08 -30.42
N THR A 318 1.72 -19.09 -29.91
CA THR A 318 3.09 -19.25 -29.40
C THR A 318 3.06 -19.40 -27.88
N GLN A 319 3.63 -20.50 -27.37
CA GLN A 319 3.81 -20.70 -25.94
C GLN A 319 4.73 -19.64 -25.34
N GLY A 320 4.46 -19.19 -24.12
CA GLY A 320 5.29 -18.22 -23.43
C GLY A 320 5.25 -16.81 -24.03
N PHE A 321 4.27 -16.50 -24.89
CA PHE A 321 4.20 -15.19 -25.56
C PHE A 321 4.11 -14.03 -24.55
N ILE A 322 4.65 -12.88 -24.94
CA ILE A 322 4.54 -11.64 -24.16
C ILE A 322 3.28 -10.89 -24.64
N PRO A 323 2.35 -10.53 -23.74
CA PRO A 323 1.19 -9.71 -24.08
C PRO A 323 1.61 -8.40 -24.75
N THR A 324 1.02 -8.13 -25.91
CA THR A 324 1.20 -6.91 -26.71
C THR A 324 -0.13 -6.53 -27.36
N GLN A 325 -0.21 -5.33 -27.96
CA GLN A 325 -1.43 -4.88 -28.63
C GLN A 325 -1.90 -5.83 -29.75
N SER A 326 -1.00 -6.54 -30.43
CA SER A 326 -1.36 -7.50 -31.51
C SER A 326 -1.98 -8.80 -31.00
N THR A 327 -1.82 -9.09 -29.70
CA THR A 327 -2.39 -10.29 -29.06
C THR A 327 -3.67 -10.00 -28.28
N LEU A 328 -4.02 -8.72 -28.12
CA LEU A 328 -5.18 -8.26 -27.36
C LEU A 328 -6.47 -8.59 -28.10
N VAL A 329 -7.39 -9.29 -27.45
CA VAL A 329 -8.72 -9.61 -27.99
C VAL A 329 -9.86 -8.96 -27.22
N ALA A 330 -9.63 -8.54 -25.98
CA ALA A 330 -10.62 -7.80 -25.20
C ALA A 330 -9.98 -6.92 -24.13
N ARG A 331 -10.61 -5.78 -23.87
CA ARG A 331 -10.41 -4.95 -22.68
C ARG A 331 -11.72 -4.90 -21.91
N ILE A 332 -11.67 -5.18 -20.61
CA ILE A 332 -12.85 -5.31 -19.75
C ILE A 332 -12.63 -4.43 -18.52
N GLU A 333 -13.40 -3.36 -18.39
CA GLU A 333 -13.30 -2.39 -17.28
C GLU A 333 -14.23 -2.74 -16.10
N ASP A 334 -15.11 -3.72 -16.27
CA ASP A 334 -15.94 -4.24 -15.18
C ASP A 334 -15.14 -5.26 -14.35
N GLN A 335 -14.73 -4.86 -13.14
CA GLN A 335 -13.96 -5.70 -12.22
C GLN A 335 -14.67 -7.03 -11.89
N SER A 336 -16.01 -7.05 -11.87
CA SER A 336 -16.81 -8.23 -11.56
C SER A 336 -16.89 -9.23 -12.72
N ARG A 337 -16.53 -8.80 -13.94
CA ARG A 337 -16.56 -9.65 -15.13
C ARG A 337 -15.33 -10.53 -15.21
N THR A 338 -15.48 -11.77 -14.74
CA THR A 338 -14.42 -12.78 -14.59
C THR A 338 -14.43 -13.88 -15.65
N SER A 339 -15.06 -13.61 -16.80
CA SER A 339 -15.12 -14.56 -17.91
C SER A 339 -15.20 -13.86 -19.27
N TYR A 340 -14.66 -14.52 -20.29
CA TYR A 340 -14.71 -14.05 -21.67
C TYR A 340 -14.72 -15.23 -22.63
N ASN A 341 -15.58 -15.17 -23.67
CA ASN A 341 -15.62 -16.17 -24.72
C ASN A 341 -14.84 -15.67 -25.93
N ILE A 342 -13.66 -16.25 -26.17
CA ILE A 342 -12.83 -15.91 -27.32
C ILE A 342 -13.40 -16.67 -28.53
N THR A 343 -13.74 -15.97 -29.62
CA THR A 343 -14.35 -16.54 -30.83
C THR A 343 -13.47 -16.33 -32.06
N GLY A 344 -13.86 -16.91 -33.20
CA GLY A 344 -13.12 -16.77 -34.46
C GLY A 344 -11.81 -17.57 -34.52
N LEU A 345 -11.71 -18.62 -33.68
CA LEU A 345 -10.53 -19.47 -33.62
C LEU A 345 -10.55 -20.52 -34.73
N THR A 346 -9.36 -21.02 -35.09
CA THR A 346 -9.21 -22.09 -36.07
C THR A 346 -9.47 -23.45 -35.40
N PRO A 347 -10.21 -24.38 -36.01
CA PRO A 347 -10.39 -25.75 -35.50
C PRO A 347 -9.07 -26.51 -35.32
N ASN A 348 -9.03 -27.45 -34.39
CA ASN A 348 -7.88 -28.31 -34.11
C ASN A 348 -6.55 -27.53 -33.91
N THR A 349 -6.61 -26.40 -33.22
CA THR A 349 -5.50 -25.46 -33.07
C THR A 349 -5.27 -25.15 -31.60
N THR A 350 -4.01 -25.20 -31.17
CA THR A 350 -3.62 -24.88 -29.78
C THR A 350 -3.37 -23.40 -29.63
N TYR A 351 -3.97 -22.83 -28.59
CA TYR A 351 -3.82 -21.44 -28.19
C TYR A 351 -3.34 -21.34 -26.75
N TYR A 352 -2.54 -20.30 -26.50
CA TYR A 352 -2.06 -19.88 -25.20
C TYR A 352 -2.73 -18.55 -24.85
N ILE A 353 -3.30 -18.47 -23.65
CA ILE A 353 -4.09 -17.34 -23.18
C ILE A 353 -3.48 -16.78 -21.90
N LYS A 354 -3.44 -15.45 -21.79
CA LYS A 354 -3.07 -14.71 -20.59
C LYS A 354 -4.08 -13.59 -20.35
N VAL A 355 -4.32 -13.28 -19.08
CA VAL A 355 -5.06 -12.09 -18.67
C VAL A 355 -4.09 -11.15 -17.98
N VAL A 356 -4.08 -9.89 -18.38
CA VAL A 356 -3.30 -8.84 -17.74
C VAL A 356 -4.27 -7.98 -16.93
N VAL A 357 -3.97 -7.80 -15.65
CA VAL A 357 -4.65 -6.82 -14.80
C VAL A 357 -3.92 -5.49 -14.96
N VAL A 358 -4.68 -4.43 -15.18
CA VAL A 358 -4.19 -3.06 -15.31
C VAL A 358 -4.83 -2.24 -14.20
N ASP A 359 -4.03 -1.44 -13.50
CA ASP A 359 -4.51 -0.48 -12.52
C ASP A 359 -4.73 0.91 -13.14
N THR A 360 -5.28 1.83 -12.34
CA THR A 360 -5.56 3.22 -12.77
C THR A 360 -4.29 4.04 -13.04
N SER A 361 -3.15 3.64 -12.48
CA SER A 361 -1.83 4.22 -12.72
C SER A 361 -1.13 3.65 -13.96
N GLY A 362 -1.73 2.65 -14.62
CA GLY A 362 -1.18 1.97 -15.78
C GLY A 362 -0.15 0.86 -15.48
N LEU A 363 0.08 0.52 -14.21
CA LEU A 363 0.89 -0.65 -13.86
C LEU A 363 0.12 -1.92 -14.20
N LYS A 364 0.87 -2.99 -14.50
CA LYS A 364 0.32 -4.22 -15.05
C LYS A 364 0.84 -5.45 -14.35
N ARG A 365 -0.02 -6.46 -14.24
CA ARG A 365 0.39 -7.81 -13.82
C ARG A 365 -0.26 -8.90 -14.63
N VAL A 366 0.55 -9.85 -15.09
CA VAL A 366 0.15 -10.94 -15.98
C VAL A 366 -0.23 -12.18 -15.17
N SER A 367 -1.30 -12.88 -15.57
CA SER A 367 -1.72 -14.16 -15.01
C SER A 367 -0.76 -15.31 -15.34
N ASN A 368 -1.05 -16.50 -14.80
CA ASN A 368 -0.55 -17.75 -15.38
C ASN A 368 -0.96 -17.89 -16.85
N GLU A 369 -0.21 -18.70 -17.62
CA GLU A 369 -0.54 -19.03 -19.01
C GLU A 369 -1.48 -20.23 -19.06
N LEU A 370 -2.59 -20.09 -19.78
CA LEU A 370 -3.53 -21.17 -20.03
C LEU A 370 -3.32 -21.74 -21.44
N SER A 371 -3.24 -23.06 -21.57
CA SER A 371 -3.18 -23.76 -22.87
C SER A 371 -4.49 -24.46 -23.16
N ALA A 372 -5.04 -24.28 -24.37
CA ALA A 372 -6.26 -24.94 -24.81
C ALA A 372 -6.24 -25.22 -26.31
N THR A 373 -6.75 -26.38 -26.71
CA THR A 373 -6.81 -26.81 -28.13
C THR A 373 -8.27 -26.85 -28.57
N THR A 374 -8.62 -26.08 -29.59
CA THR A 374 -9.97 -26.09 -30.17
C THR A 374 -10.33 -27.47 -30.70
N SER A 375 -11.61 -27.80 -30.63
CA SER A 375 -12.11 -29.07 -31.16
C SER A 375 -11.94 -29.14 -32.69
N ILE A 376 -11.98 -30.36 -33.24
CA ILE A 376 -12.00 -30.57 -34.69
C ILE A 376 -13.36 -30.09 -35.23
N ASP A 377 -13.37 -29.53 -36.44
CA ASP A 377 -14.61 -29.17 -37.13
C ASP A 377 -15.37 -30.45 -37.55
N SER A 378 -16.52 -30.68 -36.93
CA SER A 378 -17.38 -31.83 -37.22
C SER A 378 -17.93 -31.83 -38.65
N ASP A 379 -17.97 -30.69 -39.36
CA ASP A 379 -18.39 -30.66 -40.76
C ASP A 379 -17.33 -31.27 -41.71
N THR A 380 -16.05 -31.21 -41.34
CA THR A 380 -14.97 -31.84 -42.11
C THR A 380 -14.93 -33.38 -41.93
N LEU A 381 -15.41 -33.89 -40.79
CA LEU A 381 -15.52 -35.33 -40.52
C LEU A 381 -16.61 -36.00 -41.35
N ASN A 382 -17.67 -35.27 -41.72
CA ASN A 382 -18.74 -35.76 -42.59
C ASN A 382 -18.37 -35.74 -44.09
N ALA A 383 -17.39 -34.92 -44.50
CA ALA A 383 -16.94 -34.85 -45.89
C ALA A 383 -15.98 -36.01 -46.29
N THR A 384 -15.38 -36.71 -45.32
CA THR A 384 -14.49 -37.87 -45.57
C THR A 384 -15.16 -39.23 -45.39
N LYS A 385 -16.45 -39.28 -45.04
CA LYS A 385 -17.19 -40.55 -45.04
C LYS A 385 -17.35 -41.00 -46.51
N PRO A 386 -16.85 -42.16 -46.93
CA PRO A 386 -17.10 -42.66 -48.28
C PRO A 386 -18.62 -42.71 -48.53
N PRO A 387 -19.09 -42.45 -49.76
CA PRO A 387 -20.52 -42.46 -50.06
C PRO A 387 -21.12 -43.76 -49.51
N GLU A 388 -22.21 -43.62 -48.76
CA GLU A 388 -22.97 -44.76 -48.27
C GLU A 388 -23.25 -45.69 -49.47
N PRO A 389 -22.94 -47.00 -49.38
CA PRO A 389 -23.17 -47.90 -50.50
C PRO A 389 -24.62 -47.76 -50.95
N PRO A 390 -24.90 -47.77 -52.26
CA PRO A 390 -26.24 -47.49 -52.78
C PRO A 390 -27.24 -48.36 -52.02
N LYS A 391 -28.26 -47.72 -51.41
CA LYS A 391 -29.39 -48.43 -50.81
C LYS A 391 -29.88 -49.42 -51.86
N LYS A 392 -29.77 -50.72 -51.56
CA LYS A 392 -30.37 -51.77 -52.38
C LYS A 392 -31.85 -51.41 -52.53
N THR A 393 -32.22 -50.96 -53.72
CA THR A 393 -33.62 -50.89 -54.11
C THR A 393 -34.15 -52.31 -54.13
N ASN A 394 -35.40 -52.48 -53.69
CA ASN A 394 -36.10 -53.75 -53.48
C ASN A 394 -36.31 -54.55 -54.78
N ASN A 395 -35.24 -54.99 -55.44
CA ASN A 395 -35.27 -55.99 -56.51
C ASN A 395 -34.79 -57.37 -56.02
N ASP A 396 -34.15 -57.45 -54.84
CA ASP A 396 -33.71 -58.73 -54.25
C ASP A 396 -34.88 -59.57 -53.70
N THR A 397 -36.02 -58.94 -53.37
CA THR A 397 -37.23 -59.65 -52.94
C THR A 397 -37.94 -60.36 -54.09
N LEU A 398 -37.83 -59.88 -55.34
CA LEU A 398 -38.42 -60.59 -56.50
C LEU A 398 -37.60 -61.84 -56.87
N TYR A 399 -36.26 -61.75 -56.82
CA TYR A 399 -35.38 -62.88 -57.10
C TYR A 399 -35.52 -64.01 -56.07
N LEU A 400 -35.66 -63.68 -54.78
CA LEU A 400 -35.87 -64.71 -53.74
C LEU A 400 -37.23 -65.42 -53.87
N ILE A 401 -38.29 -64.70 -54.26
CA ILE A 401 -39.62 -65.28 -54.50
C ILE A 401 -39.63 -66.15 -55.77
N CYS A 402 -38.97 -65.72 -56.85
CA CYS A 402 -38.84 -66.52 -58.06
C CYS A 402 -37.99 -67.79 -57.86
N PHE A 403 -36.90 -67.72 -57.09
CA PHE A 403 -36.02 -68.87 -56.84
C PHE A 403 -36.67 -69.92 -55.91
N SER A 404 -37.46 -69.47 -54.92
CA SER A 404 -38.20 -70.36 -54.02
C SER A 404 -39.39 -71.03 -54.71
N LEU A 405 -40.11 -70.34 -55.60
CA LEU A 405 -41.14 -70.97 -56.44
C LEU A 405 -40.57 -72.00 -57.42
N LEU A 406 -39.40 -71.74 -58.04
CA LEU A 406 -38.75 -72.68 -58.95
C LEU A 406 -38.29 -73.97 -58.23
N MET A 407 -37.78 -73.85 -57.01
CA MET A 407 -37.40 -74.99 -56.17
C MET A 407 -38.61 -75.82 -55.72
N ILE A 408 -39.75 -75.18 -55.42
CA ILE A 408 -40.99 -75.91 -55.10
C ILE A 408 -41.46 -76.74 -56.31
N PHE A 409 -41.42 -76.20 -57.54
CA PHE A 409 -41.77 -76.96 -58.75
C PHE A 409 -40.80 -78.12 -59.04
N LEU A 410 -39.50 -77.94 -58.79
CA LEU A 410 -38.48 -78.98 -58.94
C LEU A 410 -38.67 -80.11 -57.92
N ILE A 411 -38.95 -79.78 -56.65
CA ILE A 411 -39.21 -80.77 -55.60
C ILE A 411 -40.54 -81.50 -55.88
N TYR A 412 -41.60 -80.80 -56.30
CA TYR A 412 -42.87 -81.43 -56.66
C TYR A 412 -42.74 -82.34 -57.88
N GLY A 413 -41.94 -81.94 -58.88
CA GLY A 413 -41.60 -82.75 -60.05
C GLY A 413 -40.83 -84.02 -59.70
N ILE A 414 -39.87 -83.94 -58.77
CA ILE A 414 -39.13 -85.11 -58.26
C ILE A 414 -40.06 -86.05 -57.48
N VAL A 415 -40.95 -85.52 -56.63
CA VAL A 415 -41.92 -86.33 -55.87
C VAL A 415 -42.93 -87.04 -56.78
N LEU A 416 -43.42 -86.38 -57.83
CA LEU A 416 -44.28 -86.99 -58.85
C LEU A 416 -43.55 -88.06 -59.67
N ASN A 417 -42.27 -87.87 -59.99
CA ASN A 417 -41.45 -88.84 -60.72
C ASN A 417 -41.11 -90.07 -59.86
N ILE A 418 -40.88 -89.90 -58.55
CA ILE A 418 -40.71 -91.00 -57.59
C ILE A 418 -42.03 -91.79 -57.42
N LYS A 419 -43.19 -91.11 -57.36
CA LYS A 419 -44.51 -91.79 -57.37
C LYS A 419 -44.79 -92.53 -58.68
N ARG A 420 -44.37 -92.01 -59.84
CA ARG A 420 -44.48 -92.70 -61.15
C ARG A 420 -43.53 -93.90 -61.25
N ARG A 421 -42.28 -93.80 -60.77
CA ARG A 421 -41.33 -94.93 -60.75
C ARG A 421 -41.74 -96.04 -59.79
N LYS A 422 -42.35 -95.73 -58.63
CA LYS A 422 -42.92 -96.76 -57.73
C LYS A 422 -44.19 -97.42 -58.27
N ARG A 423 -44.97 -96.79 -59.16
CA ARG A 423 -46.08 -97.42 -59.90
C ARG A 423 -45.61 -98.30 -61.07
N SER A 424 -44.44 -98.05 -61.65
CA SER A 424 -43.87 -98.85 -62.77
C SER A 424 -43.15 -100.13 -62.33
N THR A 425 -42.62 -100.20 -61.10
CA THR A 425 -42.02 -101.42 -60.53
C THR A 425 -43.05 -102.40 -59.97
N TYR A 426 -44.30 -101.98 -59.76
CA TYR A 426 -45.40 -102.89 -59.36
C TYR A 426 -46.03 -103.63 -60.56
N THR A 427 -45.86 -103.14 -61.79
CA THR A 427 -46.37 -103.79 -63.03
C THR A 427 -45.35 -104.64 -63.77
N ARG A 428 -44.06 -104.64 -63.38
CA ARG A 428 -42.98 -105.42 -64.03
C ARG A 428 -42.44 -106.60 -63.20
N THR A 429 -43.11 -106.94 -62.09
CA THR A 429 -42.76 -108.08 -61.22
C THR A 429 -43.90 -109.11 -61.08
N ARG A 430 -44.85 -109.11 -62.03
CA ARG A 430 -45.89 -110.17 -62.18
C ARG A 430 -45.90 -110.84 -63.57
N LEU A 431 -44.86 -110.62 -64.36
CA LEU A 431 -44.56 -111.29 -65.63
C LEU A 431 -43.09 -111.73 -65.59
N THR A 432 -42.77 -112.73 -64.76
CA THR A 432 -41.58 -113.62 -64.82
C THR A 432 -41.50 -114.44 -63.52
N ARG A 433 -42.45 -115.36 -63.33
CA ARG A 433 -42.23 -116.56 -62.50
C ARG A 433 -43.16 -117.67 -62.99
N LYS A 434 -42.55 -118.66 -63.70
CA LYS A 434 -42.99 -120.06 -63.88
C LYS A 434 -44.22 -120.26 -64.79
N ARG A 435 -44.19 -120.95 -65.95
CA ARG A 435 -43.66 -122.30 -66.28
C ARG A 435 -44.04 -123.36 -65.27
#